data_AF-A0A4Y2D4V5-F1
#
_entry.id   AF-A0A4Y2D4V5-F1
#
_cell.length_a   1.000
_cell.length_b   1.000
_cell.length_c   1.000
_cell.angle_alpha   90.00
_cell.angle_beta   90.00
_cell.angle_gamma   90.00
#
_symmetry.space_group_name_H-M   'P 1'
#
loop_
_entity.id
_entity.type
_entity.pdbx_description
1 polymer ?
#
loop_
_entity_poly.entity_id
_entity_poly.type
_entity_poly.pdbx_seq_one_letter_code
_entity_poly.pdbx_strand_id
1 'polypeptide(L)'
;MPPKKRQSIGQVHPKTRRAKVMRVCGIPEQRDARVEQSRLRMSASRAIETPEVRRYRLEEDRHRRAASRANETTEQREARVEENRVRIVQTRELLRKNNPKLEAFKYDPQYDYEVHPNVYIGKMDIVRVHCNAKKFKCESPGMCCSYELL
;
A
#
# COMPACT_ATOMS: atom_id res chain seq x y z
N MET A 1 -38.73 53.29 5.61
CA MET A 1 -38.45 52.05 4.85
C MET A 1 -38.77 50.85 5.73
N PRO A 2 -39.53 49.84 5.26
CA PRO A 2 -39.79 48.64 6.05
C PRO A 2 -38.52 47.77 6.16
N PRO A 3 -38.21 47.20 7.33
CA PRO A 3 -36.99 46.42 7.53
C PRO A 3 -37.07 45.10 6.76
N LYS A 4 -36.00 44.78 6.01
CA LYS A 4 -35.89 43.50 5.29
C LYS A 4 -35.73 42.36 6.31
N LYS A 5 -36.58 41.33 6.22
CA LYS A 5 -36.46 40.11 7.04
C LYS A 5 -35.12 39.43 6.75
N ARG A 6 -34.32 39.17 7.80
CA ARG A 6 -33.06 38.43 7.69
C ARG A 6 -33.37 36.97 7.30
N GLN A 7 -32.68 36.45 6.28
CA GLN A 7 -32.79 35.03 5.92
C GLN A 7 -32.31 34.17 7.10
N SER A 8 -33.09 33.15 7.47
CA SER A 8 -32.77 32.29 8.60
C SER A 8 -31.65 31.31 8.24
N ILE A 9 -30.41 31.66 8.61
CA ILE A 9 -29.19 30.89 8.32
C ILE A 9 -29.22 29.48 8.99
N GLY A 10 -30.05 29.30 10.03
CA GLY A 10 -30.12 28.05 10.81
C GLY A 10 -31.09 26.98 10.31
N GLN A 11 -31.86 27.19 9.23
CA GLN A 11 -32.85 26.20 8.78
C GLN A 11 -32.24 25.15 7.86
N VAL A 12 -32.22 23.89 8.33
CA VAL A 12 -31.83 22.74 7.51
C VAL A 12 -32.95 22.43 6.51
N HIS A 13 -32.58 22.36 5.23
CA HIS A 13 -33.53 22.10 4.15
C HIS A 13 -34.31 20.77 4.38
N PRO A 14 -35.64 20.73 4.19
CA PRO A 14 -36.46 19.54 4.46
C PRO A 14 -35.96 18.25 3.79
N LYS A 15 -35.42 18.36 2.57
CA LYS A 15 -34.81 17.22 1.85
C LYS A 15 -33.61 16.63 2.59
N THR A 16 -32.75 17.47 3.16
CA THR A 16 -31.58 17.05 3.95
C THR A 16 -32.02 16.33 5.22
N ARG A 17 -33.07 16.83 5.89
CA ARG A 17 -33.65 16.18 7.06
C ARG A 17 -34.22 14.80 6.73
N ARG A 18 -35.00 14.69 5.65
CA ARG A 18 -35.55 13.40 5.17
C ARG A 18 -34.46 12.41 4.81
N ALA A 19 -33.43 12.84 4.09
CA ALA A 19 -32.29 11.99 3.74
C ALA A 19 -31.54 11.48 4.98
N LYS A 20 -31.39 12.31 6.01
CA LYS A 20 -30.79 11.90 7.29
C LYS A 20 -31.63 10.81 7.97
N VAL A 21 -32.94 10.99 8.05
CA VAL A 21 -33.86 9.99 8.63
C VAL A 21 -33.79 8.68 7.85
N MET A 22 -33.88 8.72 6.52
CA MET A 22 -33.77 7.53 5.67
C MET A 22 -32.45 6.78 5.84
N ARG A 23 -31.34 7.49 6.10
CA ARG A 23 -30.04 6.85 6.35
C ARG A 23 -29.95 6.18 7.72
N VAL A 24 -30.64 6.74 8.73
CA VAL A 24 -30.66 6.21 10.10
C VAL A 24 -31.60 5.01 10.19
N CYS A 25 -32.76 5.08 9.56
CA CYS A 25 -33.78 4.02 9.59
C CYS A 25 -33.58 2.95 8.50
N GLY A 26 -32.60 3.10 7.62
CA GLY A 26 -32.35 2.16 6.52
C GLY A 26 -31.73 0.85 7.00
N ILE A 27 -31.99 -0.23 6.27
CA ILE A 27 -31.40 -1.55 6.53
C ILE A 27 -29.93 -1.61 6.04
N PRO A 28 -29.10 -2.52 6.59
CA PRO A 28 -27.69 -2.66 6.19
C PRO A 28 -27.49 -2.80 4.67
N GLU A 29 -28.30 -3.62 4.00
CA GLU A 29 -28.19 -3.83 2.54
C GLU A 29 -28.39 -2.53 1.73
N GLN A 30 -29.33 -1.67 2.13
CA GLN A 30 -29.55 -0.38 1.50
C GLN A 30 -28.39 0.60 1.75
N ARG A 31 -27.71 0.46 2.90
CA ARG A 31 -26.48 1.20 3.19
C ARG A 31 -25.36 0.72 2.30
N ASP A 32 -25.18 -0.59 2.15
CA ASP A 32 -24.10 -1.19 1.39
C ASP A 32 -24.27 -0.91 -0.11
N ALA A 33 -25.47 -1.08 -0.66
CA ALA A 33 -25.77 -0.72 -2.03
C ALA A 33 -25.47 0.77 -2.32
N ARG A 34 -25.79 1.68 -1.38
CA ARG A 34 -25.47 3.11 -1.52
C ARG A 34 -23.97 3.38 -1.45
N VAL A 35 -23.24 2.71 -0.55
CA VAL A 35 -21.78 2.84 -0.45
C VAL A 35 -21.14 2.33 -1.73
N GLU A 36 -21.56 1.18 -2.24
CA GLU A 36 -21.01 0.58 -3.46
C GLU A 36 -21.29 1.45 -4.69
N GLN A 37 -22.52 1.97 -4.82
CA GLN A 37 -22.84 2.94 -5.88
C GLN A 37 -21.96 4.19 -5.80
N SER A 38 -21.68 4.70 -4.59
CA SER A 38 -20.78 5.83 -4.39
C SER A 38 -19.33 5.47 -4.78
N ARG A 39 -18.87 4.25 -4.49
CA ARG A 39 -17.53 3.77 -4.87
C ARG A 39 -17.39 3.69 -6.39
N LEU A 40 -18.36 3.09 -7.08
CA LEU A 40 -18.40 2.99 -8.54
C LEU A 40 -18.43 4.36 -9.21
N ARG A 41 -19.22 5.29 -8.69
CA ARG A 41 -19.25 6.65 -9.20
C ARG A 41 -17.89 7.34 -9.06
N MET A 42 -17.26 7.23 -7.88
CA MET A 42 -15.94 7.84 -7.65
C MET A 42 -14.86 7.19 -8.50
N SER A 43 -14.87 5.86 -8.68
CA SER A 43 -13.88 5.17 -9.54
C SER A 43 -14.04 5.57 -10.99
N ALA A 44 -15.27 5.66 -11.50
CA ALA A 44 -15.54 6.13 -12.85
C ALA A 44 -15.07 7.58 -13.05
N SER A 45 -15.36 8.48 -12.11
CA SER A 45 -14.86 9.87 -12.16
C SER A 45 -13.33 9.96 -12.12
N ARG A 46 -12.65 9.11 -11.34
CA ARG A 46 -11.17 9.06 -11.28
C ARG A 46 -10.54 8.47 -12.54
N ALA A 47 -11.24 7.59 -13.25
CA ALA A 47 -10.72 6.95 -14.46
C ALA A 47 -10.63 7.94 -15.64
N ILE A 48 -11.53 8.92 -15.69
CA ILE A 48 -11.55 9.97 -16.73
C ILE A 48 -10.88 11.28 -16.30
N GLU A 49 -10.20 11.29 -15.15
CA GLU A 49 -9.55 12.48 -14.58
C GLU A 49 -8.36 12.91 -15.45
N THR A 50 -8.28 14.19 -15.83
CA THR A 50 -7.10 14.71 -16.53
C THR A 50 -5.90 14.82 -15.57
N PRO A 51 -4.65 14.85 -16.07
CA PRO A 51 -3.48 15.00 -15.23
C PRO A 51 -3.50 16.24 -14.32
N GLU A 52 -4.05 17.36 -14.79
CA GLU A 52 -4.14 18.63 -14.06
C GLU A 52 -5.12 18.51 -12.89
N VAL A 53 -6.31 17.98 -13.15
CA VAL A 53 -7.33 17.73 -12.12
C VAL A 53 -6.79 16.75 -11.07
N ARG A 54 -6.10 15.70 -11.51
CA ARG A 54 -5.45 14.72 -10.63
C ARG A 54 -4.42 15.38 -9.71
N ARG A 55 -3.58 16.27 -10.25
CA ARG A 55 -2.59 17.01 -9.46
C ARG A 55 -3.26 17.90 -8.42
N TYR A 56 -4.27 18.67 -8.82
CA TYR A 56 -5.01 19.53 -7.91
C TYR A 56 -5.66 18.73 -6.77
N ARG A 57 -6.35 17.63 -7.10
CA ARG A 57 -6.97 16.75 -6.09
C ARG A 57 -5.95 16.17 -5.13
N LEU A 58 -4.79 15.71 -5.63
CA LEU A 58 -3.73 15.17 -4.76
C LEU A 58 -3.12 16.25 -3.85
N GLU A 59 -3.02 17.50 -4.32
CA GLU A 59 -2.58 18.62 -3.50
C GLU A 59 -3.61 18.94 -2.40
N GLU A 60 -4.89 18.96 -2.74
CA GLU A 60 -5.96 19.17 -1.77
C GLU A 60 -5.98 18.04 -0.70
N ASP A 61 -5.80 16.79 -1.13
CA ASP A 61 -5.68 15.63 -0.24
C ASP A 61 -4.45 15.76 0.69
N ARG A 62 -3.32 16.30 0.19
CA ARG A 62 -2.13 16.59 1.01
C ARG A 62 -2.44 17.64 2.08
N HIS A 63 -3.02 18.77 1.69
CA HIS A 63 -3.37 19.86 2.61
C HIS A 63 -4.36 19.39 3.67
N ARG A 64 -5.41 18.67 3.28
CA ARG A 64 -6.42 18.13 4.21
C ARG A 64 -5.78 17.18 5.22
N ARG A 65 -4.88 16.31 4.79
CA ARG A 65 -4.16 15.39 5.68
C ARG A 65 -3.21 16.15 6.62
N ALA A 66 -2.53 17.18 6.14
CA ALA A 66 -1.67 18.02 6.98
C ALA A 66 -2.47 18.75 8.06
N ALA A 67 -3.61 19.35 7.70
CA ALA A 67 -4.52 19.99 8.64
C ALA A 67 -5.08 19.00 9.67
N SER A 68 -5.47 17.80 9.24
CA SER A 68 -5.91 16.73 10.16
C SER A 68 -4.81 16.37 11.15
N ARG A 69 -3.55 16.26 10.71
CA ARG A 69 -2.41 15.95 11.58
C ARG A 69 -2.09 17.06 12.57
N ALA A 70 -2.24 18.32 12.16
CA ALA A 70 -2.02 19.47 13.05
C ALA A 70 -3.04 19.53 14.19
N ASN A 71 -4.25 19.00 13.95
CA ASN A 71 -5.35 18.94 14.93
C ASN A 71 -5.43 17.60 15.68
N GLU A 72 -4.47 16.68 15.50
CA GLU A 72 -4.44 15.40 16.23
C GLU A 72 -4.24 15.66 17.73
N THR A 73 -4.99 14.95 18.57
CA THR A 73 -4.64 14.83 19.99
C THR A 73 -3.40 13.97 20.17
N THR A 74 -2.77 14.03 21.35
CA THR A 74 -1.63 13.17 21.69
C THR A 74 -1.96 11.69 21.54
N GLU A 75 -3.10 11.25 22.09
CA GLU A 75 -3.59 9.87 21.99
C GLU A 75 -3.81 9.43 20.53
N GLN A 76 -4.42 10.29 19.70
CA GLN A 76 -4.63 9.99 18.27
C GLN A 76 -3.30 9.86 17.52
N ARG A 77 -2.34 10.72 17.85
CA ARG A 77 -0.99 10.68 17.27
C ARG A 77 -0.28 9.39 17.66
N GLU A 78 -0.35 8.98 18.91
CA GLU A 78 0.25 7.74 19.41
C GLU A 78 -0.37 6.51 18.75
N ALA A 79 -1.69 6.42 18.71
CA ALA A 79 -2.41 5.33 18.04
C ALA A 79 -2.01 5.21 16.56
N ARG A 80 -1.94 6.34 15.84
CA ARG A 80 -1.50 6.37 14.43
C ARG A 80 -0.05 5.90 14.26
N VAL A 81 0.84 6.27 15.16
CA VAL A 81 2.26 5.87 15.11
C VAL A 81 2.40 4.38 15.38
N GLU A 82 1.68 3.84 16.37
CA GLU A 82 1.73 2.42 16.69
C GLU A 82 1.11 1.56 15.58
N GLU A 83 -0.03 1.96 15.01
CA GLU A 83 -0.61 1.30 13.84
C GLU A 83 0.39 1.26 12.66
N ASN A 84 1.10 2.37 12.43
CA ASN A 84 2.11 2.44 11.39
C ASN A 84 3.28 1.49 11.67
N ARG A 85 3.74 1.42 12.91
CA ARG A 85 4.81 0.52 13.36
C ARG A 85 4.42 -0.93 13.13
N VAL A 86 3.23 -1.34 13.58
CA VAL A 86 2.70 -2.70 13.38
C VAL A 86 2.63 -3.05 11.91
N ARG A 87 2.08 -2.16 11.08
CA ARG A 87 1.97 -2.37 9.63
C ARG A 87 3.35 -2.54 8.97
N ILE A 88 4.34 -1.73 9.35
CA ILE A 88 5.71 -1.86 8.81
C ILE A 88 6.32 -3.21 9.19
N VAL A 89 6.17 -3.64 10.45
CA VAL A 89 6.68 -4.94 10.91
C VAL A 89 6.03 -6.07 10.13
N GLN A 90 4.70 -6.10 10.04
CA GLN A 90 3.96 -7.10 9.28
C GLN A 90 4.37 -7.14 7.81
N THR A 91 4.53 -5.98 7.17
CA THR A 91 4.97 -5.89 5.77
C THR A 91 6.37 -6.46 5.61
N ARG A 92 7.30 -6.13 6.54
CA ARG A 92 8.67 -6.66 6.53
C ARG A 92 8.69 -8.16 6.74
N GLU A 93 7.87 -8.70 7.63
CA GLU A 93 7.75 -10.15 7.86
C GLU A 93 7.22 -10.88 6.62
N LEU A 94 6.19 -10.35 5.97
CA LEU A 94 5.69 -10.91 4.70
C LEU A 94 6.77 -10.89 3.61
N LEU A 95 7.52 -9.79 3.50
CA LEU A 95 8.62 -9.69 2.55
C LEU A 95 9.74 -10.69 2.86
N ARG A 96 10.08 -10.90 4.14
CA ARG A 96 11.07 -11.90 4.56
C ARG A 96 10.63 -13.31 4.20
N LYS A 97 9.39 -13.69 4.56
CA LYS A 97 8.81 -15.00 4.23
C LYS A 97 8.82 -15.28 2.73
N ASN A 98 8.54 -14.25 1.92
CA ASN A 98 8.46 -14.40 0.48
C ASN A 98 9.83 -14.30 -0.22
N ASN A 99 10.87 -13.76 0.42
CA ASN A 99 12.18 -13.57 -0.20
C ASN A 99 13.32 -14.02 0.73
N PRO A 100 13.78 -15.28 0.61
CA PRO A 100 14.83 -15.83 1.47
C PRO A 100 16.18 -15.14 1.30
N LYS A 101 16.39 -14.35 0.24
CA LYS A 101 17.60 -13.50 0.10
C LYS A 101 17.68 -12.42 1.19
N LEU A 102 16.55 -12.06 1.80
CA LEU A 102 16.49 -11.10 2.91
C LEU A 102 16.77 -11.77 4.28
N GLU A 103 16.91 -13.10 4.32
CA GLU A 103 17.26 -13.88 5.50
C GLU A 103 18.73 -14.30 5.54
N ALA A 104 19.61 -13.51 4.90
CA ALA A 104 21.04 -13.76 4.92
C ALA A 104 21.50 -14.13 6.35
N PHE A 105 22.12 -15.31 6.47
CA PHE A 105 22.64 -15.92 7.71
C PHE A 105 21.64 -16.57 8.68
N LYS A 106 20.38 -16.81 8.28
CA LYS A 106 19.44 -17.64 9.04
C LYS A 106 19.07 -18.90 8.27
N TYR A 107 19.99 -19.87 8.23
CA TYR A 107 19.68 -21.19 7.69
C TYR A 107 18.81 -21.95 8.69
N ASP A 108 17.64 -22.40 8.26
CA ASP A 108 16.76 -23.29 9.02
C ASP A 108 16.81 -24.69 8.39
N PRO A 109 17.48 -25.67 9.03
CA PRO A 109 17.57 -27.04 8.50
C PRO A 109 16.21 -27.74 8.33
N GLN A 110 15.15 -27.26 8.99
CA GLN A 110 13.81 -27.84 8.89
C GLN A 110 13.02 -27.29 7.70
N TYR A 111 13.54 -26.27 7.02
CA TYR A 111 12.89 -25.65 5.87
C TYR A 111 13.28 -26.34 4.57
N ASP A 112 12.29 -26.77 3.79
CA ASP A 112 12.50 -27.34 2.46
C ASP A 112 12.77 -26.22 1.44
N TYR A 113 14.05 -25.89 1.28
CA TYR A 113 14.51 -24.88 0.32
C TYR A 113 14.41 -25.35 -1.14
N GLU A 114 14.28 -26.66 -1.42
CA GLU A 114 14.23 -27.17 -2.79
C GLU A 114 12.95 -26.77 -3.51
N VAL A 115 11.82 -26.73 -2.78
CA VAL A 115 10.51 -26.36 -3.31
C VAL A 115 10.24 -24.85 -3.27
N HIS A 116 11.18 -24.04 -2.77
CA HIS A 116 10.93 -22.63 -2.55
C HIS A 116 10.88 -21.84 -3.87
N PRO A 117 9.79 -21.09 -4.18
CA PRO A 117 9.60 -20.40 -5.46
C PRO A 117 10.74 -19.46 -5.87
N ASN A 118 11.49 -18.93 -4.90
CA ASN A 118 12.56 -17.96 -5.09
C ASN A 118 13.98 -18.52 -4.84
N VAL A 119 14.14 -19.83 -4.61
CA VAL A 119 15.44 -20.50 -4.52
C VAL A 119 15.68 -21.29 -5.79
N TYR A 120 16.48 -20.72 -6.70
CA TYR A 120 16.91 -21.38 -7.93
C TYR A 120 18.41 -21.18 -8.13
N ILE A 121 19.20 -22.21 -7.81
CA ILE A 121 20.67 -22.19 -7.96
C ILE A 121 21.06 -22.41 -9.44
N GLY A 122 20.20 -23.09 -10.22
CA GLY A 122 20.45 -23.43 -11.62
C GLY A 122 21.30 -24.69 -11.81
N LYS A 123 21.61 -25.04 -13.06
CA LYS A 123 22.49 -26.17 -13.40
C LYS A 123 23.96 -25.73 -13.41
N MET A 124 24.85 -26.66 -13.04
CA MET A 124 26.30 -26.48 -13.08
C MET A 124 26.83 -27.06 -14.41
N ASP A 125 26.51 -26.38 -15.51
CA ASP A 125 26.77 -26.84 -16.87
C ASP A 125 27.76 -25.95 -17.64
N ILE A 126 28.15 -24.81 -17.08
CA ILE A 126 29.13 -23.94 -17.71
C ILE A 126 30.52 -24.46 -17.40
N VAL A 127 31.26 -24.90 -18.41
CA VAL A 127 32.64 -25.37 -18.25
C VAL A 127 33.61 -24.20 -18.36
N ARG A 128 34.53 -24.04 -17.40
CA ARG A 128 35.63 -23.07 -17.49
C ARG A 128 36.70 -23.58 -18.46
N VAL A 129 37.15 -22.71 -19.37
CA VAL A 129 38.18 -23.04 -20.37
C VAL A 129 39.53 -23.40 -19.73
N HIS A 130 39.91 -22.72 -18.64
CA HIS A 130 41.26 -22.84 -18.08
C HIS A 130 41.51 -24.12 -17.27
N CYS A 131 40.48 -24.70 -16.65
CA CYS A 131 40.63 -25.85 -15.75
C CYS A 131 39.58 -26.94 -15.97
N ASN A 132 38.70 -26.78 -16.98
CA ASN A 132 37.57 -27.65 -17.28
C ASN A 132 36.59 -27.89 -16.12
N ALA A 133 36.68 -27.12 -15.03
CA ALA A 133 35.72 -27.18 -13.94
C ALA A 133 34.35 -26.64 -14.39
N LYS A 134 33.29 -27.33 -13.96
CA LYS A 134 31.91 -26.85 -14.16
C LYS A 134 31.58 -25.79 -13.11
N LYS A 135 30.87 -24.75 -13.52
CA LYS A 135 30.43 -23.62 -12.69
C LYS A 135 28.95 -23.32 -12.89
N PHE A 136 28.35 -22.63 -11.93
CA PHE A 136 27.01 -22.08 -12.09
C PHE A 136 27.02 -20.80 -12.93
N LYS A 137 25.88 -20.50 -13.58
CA LYS A 137 25.70 -19.27 -14.36
C LYS A 137 25.94 -17.99 -13.56
N CYS A 138 25.57 -18.00 -12.28
CA CYS A 138 25.68 -16.83 -11.40
C CYS A 138 26.86 -16.93 -10.41
N GLU A 139 27.81 -17.84 -10.64
CA GLU A 139 28.99 -17.97 -9.78
C GLU A 139 29.92 -16.75 -9.93
N SER A 140 30.39 -16.23 -8.80
CA SER A 140 31.33 -15.11 -8.75
C SER A 140 32.65 -15.46 -9.46
N PRO A 141 33.22 -14.55 -10.28
CA PRO A 141 34.57 -14.74 -10.83
C PRO A 141 35.58 -15.04 -9.71
N GLY A 142 36.56 -15.92 -9.98
CA GLY A 142 37.62 -16.28 -9.02
C GLY A 142 37.35 -17.45 -8.09
N MET A 143 36.12 -18.01 -8.03
CA MET A 143 35.78 -19.09 -7.08
C MET A 143 36.51 -20.44 -7.29
N CYS A 144 36.95 -20.77 -8.50
CA CYS A 144 37.59 -22.07 -8.80
C CYS A 144 39.08 -21.95 -9.19
N CYS A 145 39.50 -20.83 -9.78
CA CYS A 145 40.92 -20.52 -10.03
C CYS A 145 41.10 -19.01 -9.88
N SER A 146 42.21 -18.59 -9.26
CA SER A 146 42.67 -17.20 -9.29
C SER A 146 42.95 -16.80 -10.74
N TYR A 147 42.59 -15.57 -11.12
CA TYR A 147 43.03 -15.02 -12.40
C TYR A 147 44.53 -14.77 -12.30
N GLU A 148 45.36 -15.74 -12.73
CA GLU A 148 46.69 -15.39 -13.20
C GLU A 148 46.54 -14.87 -14.63
N LEU A 149 46.57 -13.54 -14.74
CA LEU A 149 46.77 -12.83 -16.00
C LEU A 149 48.19 -13.15 -16.47
N LEU A 150 48.30 -13.91 -17.56
CA LEU A 150 49.45 -13.88 -18.47
C LEU A 150 48.99 -13.22 -19.77
#